data_AF-A0A821KAA1-F1
#
_entry.id   AF-A0A821KAA1-F1
#
_cell.length_a   1.000
_cell.length_b   1.000
_cell.length_c   1.000
_cell.angle_alpha   90.00
_cell.angle_beta   90.00
_cell.angle_gamma   90.00
#
_symmetry.space_group_name_H-M   'P 1'
#
loop_
_entity.id
_entity.type
_entity.pdbx_description
1 polymer ?
#
loop_
_entity_poly.entity_id
_entity_poly.type
_entity_poly.pdbx_seq_one_letter_code
_entity_poly.pdbx_strand_id
1 'polypeptide(L)'
;MIESLIVLYLDHIDYKGLYPTLFSYGVGGVENERRQVRVPYSKHIRYLLSYHDHRFEMNKTFIFVTFNILQRRTACVKSRILLSRPYFSSQTNEIN
;
A
#
# COMPACT_ATOMS: atom_id res chain seq x y z
N MET A 1 6.76 7.45 14.17
CA MET A 1 5.40 7.94 14.49
C MET A 1 4.84 8.83 13.39
N ILE A 2 5.61 9.79 12.84
CA ILE A 2 5.17 10.67 11.73
C ILE A 2 4.99 9.90 10.40
N GLU A 3 5.90 8.97 10.07
CA GLU A 3 5.79 8.08 8.90
C GLU A 3 4.52 7.20 8.96
N SER A 4 4.14 6.75 10.16
CA SER A 4 2.94 5.94 10.39
C SER A 4 1.67 6.73 10.11
N LEU A 5 1.67 8.03 10.43
CA LEU A 5 0.56 8.94 10.14
C LEU A 5 0.43 9.23 8.65
N ILE A 6 1.55 9.45 7.94
CA ILE A 6 1.56 9.66 6.49
C ILE A 6 1.10 8.39 5.74
N VAL A 7 1.52 7.21 6.20
CA VAL A 7 1.09 5.93 5.61
C VAL A 7 -0.40 5.69 5.83
N LEU A 8 -0.94 5.98 7.02
CA LEU A 8 -2.38 5.91 7.29
C LEU A 8 -3.18 6.97 6.50
N TYR A 9 -2.63 8.17 6.35
CA TYR A 9 -3.26 9.25 5.56
C TYR A 9 -3.25 8.93 4.06
N LEU A 10 -2.23 8.22 3.57
CA LEU A 10 -2.15 7.71 2.20
C LEU A 10 -2.98 6.45 1.95
N ASP A 11 -3.21 5.62 2.98
CA ASP A 11 -4.14 4.48 2.91
C ASP A 11 -5.60 4.95 2.77
N HIS A 12 -5.95 6.04 3.47
CA HIS A 12 -7.28 6.64 3.40
C HIS A 12 -7.44 7.62 2.22
N ILE A 13 -6.36 7.95 1.49
CA ILE A 13 -6.48 8.68 0.22
C ILE A 13 -7.18 7.77 -0.77
N ASP A 14 -8.38 8.18 -1.17
CA ASP A 14 -9.19 7.44 -2.11
C ASP A 14 -8.50 7.48 -3.48
N TYR A 15 -7.74 6.43 -3.78
CA TYR A 15 -6.91 6.28 -5.00
C TYR A 15 -7.70 6.55 -6.30
N LYS A 16 -9.01 6.31 -6.26
CA LYS A 16 -9.93 6.58 -7.37
C LYS A 16 -10.08 8.08 -7.63
N GLY A 17 -10.09 8.90 -6.57
CA GLY A 17 -10.20 10.34 -6.66
C GLY A 17 -8.92 11.02 -7.14
N LEU A 18 -7.75 10.42 -6.88
CA LEU A 18 -6.47 10.95 -7.34
C LEU A 18 -6.24 10.72 -8.84
N TYR A 19 -6.85 9.66 -9.40
CA TYR A 19 -6.72 9.30 -10.81
C TYR A 19 -8.07 9.11 -11.49
N PRO A 20 -8.87 10.18 -11.67
CA PRO A 20 -10.19 10.08 -12.29
C PRO A 20 -10.11 9.58 -13.74
N THR A 21 -8.99 9.82 -14.43
CA THR A 21 -8.74 9.31 -15.80
C THR A 21 -8.46 7.81 -15.83
N LEU A 22 -7.91 7.23 -14.76
CA LEU A 22 -7.65 5.81 -14.65
C LEU A 22 -8.87 5.04 -14.11
N PHE A 23 -9.62 5.66 -13.19
CA PHE A 23 -10.80 5.11 -12.57
C PHE A 23 -12.05 5.93 -12.90
N SER A 24 -12.41 6.00 -14.18
CA SER A 24 -13.49 6.85 -14.71
C SER A 24 -14.85 6.61 -14.05
N TYR A 25 -15.07 5.41 -13.49
CA TYR A 25 -16.31 5.04 -12.81
C TYR A 25 -16.24 5.15 -11.28
N GLY A 26 -15.10 5.57 -10.69
CA GLY A 26 -14.93 5.62 -9.23
C GLY A 26 -15.02 4.25 -8.53
N VAL A 27 -14.96 3.15 -9.29
CA VAL A 27 -15.02 1.77 -8.80
C VAL A 27 -13.72 1.02 -9.11
N GLY A 28 -13.47 -0.09 -8.42
CA GLY A 28 -12.28 -0.92 -8.65
C GLY A 28 -11.01 -0.53 -7.88
N GLY A 29 -11.12 0.36 -6.88
CA GLY A 29 -9.99 0.74 -6.02
C GLY A 29 -9.42 -0.43 -5.21
N VAL A 30 -8.16 -0.26 -4.80
CA VAL A 30 -7.32 -1.38 -4.35
C VAL A 30 -7.82 -2.03 -3.05
N GLU A 31 -8.51 -1.26 -2.22
CA GLU A 31 -8.91 -1.61 -0.85
C GLU A 31 -10.39 -1.39 -0.60
N ASN A 32 -11.22 -1.83 -1.54
CA ASN A 32 -12.65 -1.77 -1.34
C ASN A 32 -13.09 -2.79 -0.26
N GLU A 33 -13.42 -2.30 0.94
CA GLU A 33 -13.94 -3.09 2.06
C GLU A 33 -15.23 -3.84 1.72
N ARG A 34 -16.00 -3.33 0.75
CA ARG A 34 -17.24 -3.96 0.28
C ARG A 34 -17.00 -5.15 -0.64
N ARG A 35 -15.75 -5.47 -1.00
CA ARG A 35 -15.43 -6.60 -1.88
C ARG A 35 -15.50 -7.90 -1.08
N GLN A 36 -16.27 -8.86 -1.60
CA GLN A 36 -16.47 -10.17 -0.98
C GLN A 36 -15.16 -10.99 -0.86
N VAL A 37 -14.22 -10.80 -1.80
CA VAL A 37 -12.92 -11.47 -1.79
C VAL A 37 -11.82 -10.46 -1.51
N ARG A 38 -11.05 -10.71 -0.45
CA ARG A 38 -9.86 -9.92 -0.12
C ARG A 38 -8.75 -10.21 -1.14
N VAL A 39 -8.42 -9.22 -1.97
CA VAL A 39 -7.32 -9.32 -2.92
C VAL A 39 -6.10 -8.63 -2.33
N PRO A 40 -4.93 -9.29 -2.24
CA PRO A 40 -3.70 -8.63 -1.81
C PRO A 40 -3.37 -7.44 -2.72
N TYR A 41 -2.93 -6.34 -2.11
CA TYR A 41 -2.56 -5.11 -2.82
C TYR A 41 -1.65 -5.38 -4.02
N SER A 42 -0.56 -6.13 -3.82
CA SER A 42 0.39 -6.48 -4.88
C SER A 42 -0.23 -7.23 -6.06
N LYS A 43 -1.18 -8.14 -5.80
CA LYS A 43 -1.88 -8.90 -6.85
C LYS A 43 -2.83 -7.99 -7.63
N HIS A 44 -3.52 -7.10 -6.93
CA HIS A 44 -4.43 -6.15 -7.56
C HIS A 44 -3.67 -5.14 -8.44
N ILE A 45 -2.55 -4.62 -7.94
CA ILE A 45 -1.68 -3.73 -8.73
C ILE A 45 -1.15 -4.42 -9.97
N ARG A 46 -0.69 -5.68 -9.83
CA ARG A 46 -0.23 -6.45 -11.00
C ARG A 46 -1.33 -6.58 -12.05
N TYR A 47 -2.56 -6.83 -11.62
CA TYR A 47 -3.71 -6.88 -12.52
C TYR A 47 -3.97 -5.52 -13.20
N LEU A 48 -3.87 -4.40 -12.47
CA LEU A 48 -4.05 -3.06 -13.05
C LEU A 48 -2.95 -2.70 -14.05
N LEU A 49 -1.70 -3.05 -13.76
CA LEU A 49 -0.58 -2.82 -14.68
C LEU A 49 -0.67 -3.69 -15.93
N SER A 50 -1.19 -4.92 -15.81
CA SER A 50 -1.44 -5.82 -16.93
C SER A 50 -2.84 -5.65 -17.55
N TYR A 51 -3.51 -4.53 -17.28
CA TYR A 51 -4.83 -4.26 -17.84
C TYR A 51 -4.73 -4.04 -19.35
N HIS A 52 -5.71 -4.55 -20.10
CA HIS A 52 -5.70 -4.60 -21.58
C HIS A 52 -5.35 -3.25 -22.25
N ASP A 53 -5.77 -2.14 -21.65
CA ASP A 53 -5.61 -0.81 -22.24
C ASP A 53 -4.28 -0.12 -21.86
N HIS A 54 -3.40 -0.76 -21.09
CA HIS A 54 -2.11 -0.23 -20.62
C HIS A 54 -2.14 1.16 -19.96
N ARG A 55 -3.31 1.77 -19.74
CA ARG A 55 -3.48 3.12 -19.19
C ARG A 55 -2.81 3.31 -17.84
N PHE A 56 -2.81 2.26 -17.02
CA PHE A 56 -2.18 2.24 -15.70
C PHE A 56 -0.65 2.13 -15.82
N GLU A 57 -0.15 1.44 -16.83
CA GLU A 57 1.28 1.30 -17.11
C GLU A 57 1.86 2.61 -17.68
N MET A 58 1.13 3.30 -18.54
CA MET A 58 1.58 4.56 -19.13
C MET A 58 1.64 5.71 -18.11
N ASN A 59 0.86 5.63 -17.02
CA ASN A 59 0.86 6.64 -15.99
C ASN A 59 2.03 6.43 -15.00
N LYS A 60 3.14 7.13 -15.24
CA LYS A 60 4.35 7.06 -14.40
C LYS A 60 4.10 7.42 -12.94
N THR A 61 3.23 8.39 -12.68
CA THR A 61 2.87 8.81 -11.32
C THR A 61 2.15 7.69 -10.59
N PHE A 62 1.21 7.00 -11.25
CA PHE A 62 0.49 5.86 -10.70
C PHE A 62 1.45 4.73 -10.33
N ILE A 63 2.38 4.37 -11.22
CA ILE A 63 3.43 3.38 -10.95
C ILE A 63 4.24 3.80 -9.72
N PHE A 64 4.79 5.01 -9.71
CA PHE A 64 5.65 5.49 -8.63
C PHE A 64 4.96 5.44 -7.26
N VAL A 65 3.75 5.99 -7.17
CA VAL A 65 2.95 6.02 -5.94
C VAL A 65 2.65 4.60 -5.46
N THR A 66 2.23 3.74 -6.38
CA THR A 66 1.85 2.36 -6.09
C THR A 66 3.02 1.54 -5.55
N PHE A 67 4.20 1.67 -6.16
CA PHE A 67 5.41 0.99 -5.70
C PHE A 67 5.90 1.55 -4.35
N ASN A 68 5.78 2.86 -4.11
CA ASN A 68 6.11 3.47 -2.81
C ASN A 68 5.27 2.89 -1.68
N ILE A 69 3.95 2.74 -1.89
CA ILE A 69 3.09 2.06 -0.90
C ILE A 69 3.55 0.63 -0.65
N LEU A 70 3.84 -0.13 -1.72
CA LEU A 70 4.26 -1.52 -1.58
C LEU A 70 5.57 -1.64 -0.76
N GLN A 71 6.54 -0.77 -1.01
CA GLN A 71 7.79 -0.72 -0.26
C GLN A 71 7.57 -0.37 1.21
N ARG A 72 6.76 0.65 1.50
CA ARG A 72 6.43 1.07 2.86
C ARG A 72 5.71 0.00 3.65
N ARG A 73 4.74 -0.69 3.04
CA ARG A 73 4.06 -1.84 3.66
C ARG A 73 5.03 -2.96 3.98
N THR A 74 5.91 -3.30 3.03
CA THR A 74 6.93 -4.33 3.23
C THR A 74 7.91 -3.96 4.34
N ALA A 75 8.36 -2.70 4.39
CA ALA A 75 9.23 -2.21 5.45
C ALA A 75 8.55 -2.28 6.82
N CYS A 76 7.30 -1.83 6.95
CA CYS A 76 6.55 -1.92 8.20
C CYS A 76 6.39 -3.37 8.68
N VAL A 77 6.05 -4.30 7.79
CA VAL A 77 5.92 -5.72 8.15
C VAL A 77 7.26 -6.29 8.64
N LYS A 78 8.36 -5.99 7.93
CA LYS A 78 9.71 -6.39 8.33
C LYS A 78 10.10 -5.83 9.70
N SER A 79 9.88 -4.53 9.93
CA SER A 79 10.18 -3.88 11.20
C SER A 79 9.34 -4.47 12.34
N ARG A 80 8.04 -4.73 12.11
CA ARG A 80 7.17 -5.37 13.10
C ARG A 80 7.67 -6.76 13.49
N ILE A 81 8.07 -7.57 12.52
CA ILE A 81 8.62 -8.91 12.77
C ILE A 81 9.94 -8.80 13.56
N LEU A 82 10.81 -7.85 13.21
CA LEU A 82 12.08 -7.63 13.89
C LEU A 82 11.88 -7.25 15.36
N LEU A 83 10.98 -6.30 15.64
CA LEU A 83 10.66 -5.84 16.99
C LEU A 83 9.95 -6.91 17.84
N SER A 84 9.21 -7.81 17.20
CA SER A 84 8.51 -8.92 17.88
C SER A 84 9.45 -10.05 18.32
N ARG A 85 10.76 -10.00 17.98
CA ARG A 85 11.70 -11.04 18.39
C ARG A 85 12.09 -10.90 19.87
N PRO A 86 12.18 -12.00 20.62
CA PRO A 86 12.48 -11.98 22.06
C PRO A 86 13.87 -11.42 22.39
N TYR A 87 14.82 -11.47 21.44
CA TYR A 87 16.13 -10.84 21.60
C TYR A 87 16.05 -9.30 21.72
N PHE A 88 15.07 -8.67 21.05
CA PHE A 88 14.90 -7.21 21.08
C PHE A 88 14.23 -6.74 22.38
N SER A 89 13.30 -7.51 22.96
CA SER A 89 12.68 -7.16 24.25
C SER A 89 13.69 -7.09 25.39
N SER A 90 14.73 -7.93 25.35
CA SER A 90 15.81 -7.94 26.33
C SER A 90 16.66 -6.67 26.26
N GLN A 91 16.99 -6.21 25.04
CA GLN A 91 17.77 -4.99 24.85
C GLN A 91 16.99 -3.73 25.24
N THR A 92 15.68 -3.65 24.98
CA THR A 92 14.87 -2.49 25.43
C THR A 92 14.79 -2.37 26.96
N ASN A 93 14.99 -3.46 27.71
CA ASN A 93 15.03 -3.42 29.17
C ASN A 93 16.40 -2.97 29.73
N GLU A 94 17.46 -2.90 28.92
CA GLU A 94 18.78 -2.41 29.34
C GLU A 94 18.95 -0.89 29.11
N ILE A 95 18.03 -0.26 28.38
CA ILE A 95 18.11 1.16 27.96
C ILE A 95 17.09 2.02 28.73
N ASN A 96 16.46 1.48 29.78
CA ASN A 96 15.53 2.18 30.69
C ASN A 96 15.96 1.93 32.14
#